data_AF-A0A6L5JZW8-F1
#
_entry.id   AF-A0A6L5JZW8-F1
#
_cell.length_a   1.000
_cell.length_b   1.000
_cell.length_c   1.000
_cell.angle_alpha   90.00
_cell.angle_beta   90.00
_cell.angle_gamma   90.00
#
_symmetry.space_group_name_H-M   'P 1'
#
loop_
_entity.id
_entity.type
_entity.pdbx_description
1 polymer ?
#
loop_
_entity_poly.entity_id
_entity_poly.type
_entity_poly.pdbx_seq_one_letter_code
_entity_poly.pdbx_strand_id
1 'polypeptide(L)'
;NADLKKDFPELIFVNRIRFGGLFDVPDENGETKAQGPVMGLAVDLLSEESPERKMLNLENAVVRGRLPEKHGEMLISDEFARRLNVQLGQSATLIGSTMYGNMATANFTVVGTLRFGIAAMDRGTMVADIADIQSALDMEDAAGEILVFFNDYVYREEEAEIIAETFNAKYSDENDEFSPVMNSLSSQGGMADTMGMVDSAMGVMIFSFIAIMSIVMWNAGLVGSLRRYGEIGVRLAMGESKGHLYRSMITESLMIGAVGSIIGTALGLAFSYYLQVKGINIGSMMQNASMMINDVIRAKVTPFSFVIGFIPGLLATFLGTSISGIGIYKRQTSQLMKELEV
;
A
#
# COMPACT_ATOMS: atom_id res chain seq x y z
N ASN A 1 5.35 30.13 8.85
CA ASN A 1 3.95 29.64 8.68
C ASN A 1 2.92 30.70 8.28
N ALA A 2 2.93 31.91 8.85
CA ALA A 2 1.90 32.92 8.54
C ALA A 2 1.89 33.37 7.05
N ASP A 3 3.07 33.56 6.45
CA ASP A 3 3.17 33.97 5.04
C ASP A 3 2.79 32.83 4.07
N LEU A 4 3.12 31.58 4.41
CA LEU A 4 2.78 30.40 3.59
C LEU A 4 1.28 30.13 3.53
N LYS A 5 0.56 30.34 4.65
CA LYS A 5 -0.92 30.24 4.66
C LYS A 5 -1.60 31.28 3.77
N LYS A 6 -0.91 32.38 3.44
CA LYS A 6 -1.44 33.44 2.57
C LYS A 6 -1.34 33.07 1.10
N ASP A 7 -0.24 32.41 0.71
CA ASP A 7 0.00 31.97 -0.66
C ASP A 7 -0.67 30.62 -0.98
N PHE A 8 -0.85 29.76 0.03
CA PHE A 8 -1.48 28.45 -0.11
C PHE A 8 -2.60 28.25 0.93
N PRO A 9 -3.76 28.93 0.76
CA PRO A 9 -4.86 28.87 1.74
C PRO A 9 -5.56 27.50 1.78
N GLU A 10 -5.41 26.69 0.74
CA GLU A 10 -6.03 25.35 0.65
C GLU A 10 -5.20 24.23 1.31
N LEU A 11 -4.04 24.59 1.88
CA LEU A 11 -3.10 23.65 2.48
C LEU A 11 -3.03 23.81 4.00
N ILE A 12 -2.90 22.67 4.67
CA ILE A 12 -2.69 22.57 6.11
C ILE A 12 -1.20 22.33 6.34
N PHE A 13 -0.57 23.22 7.11
CA PHE A 13 0.83 23.12 7.51
C PHE A 13 0.92 22.64 8.95
N VAL A 14 1.68 21.58 9.18
CA VAL A 14 1.91 21.03 10.53
C VAL A 14 3.41 20.84 10.76
N ASN A 15 3.86 21.19 11.95
CA ASN A 15 5.24 20.99 12.36
C ASN A 15 5.37 19.62 13.02
N ARG A 16 6.44 18.89 12.71
CA ARG A 16 6.81 17.65 13.40
C ARG A 16 8.28 17.64 13.78
N ILE A 17 8.61 16.92 14.84
CA ILE A 17 9.99 16.64 15.22
C ILE A 17 10.13 15.13 15.33
N ARG A 18 11.05 14.56 14.54
CA ARG A 18 11.52 13.19 14.74
C ARG A 18 12.80 13.25 15.53
N PHE A 19 12.85 12.51 16.62
CA PHE A 19 14.02 12.47 17.49
C PHE A 19 14.37 11.02 17.83
N GLY A 20 15.63 10.79 18.17
CA GLY A 20 16.11 9.51 18.68
C GLY A 20 16.64 9.71 20.08
N GLY A 21 16.56 8.67 20.89
CA GLY A 21 17.14 8.70 22.22
C GLY A 21 17.14 7.36 22.90
N LEU A 22 17.59 7.38 24.14
CA LEU A 22 17.41 6.31 25.09
C LEU A 22 16.19 6.63 25.95
N PHE A 23 15.29 5.68 26.08
CA PHE A 23 14.18 5.73 27.02
C PHE A 23 14.58 4.95 28.26
N ASP A 24 14.65 5.63 29.39
CA ASP A 24 15.01 5.08 30.69
C ASP A 24 13.82 5.08 31.64
N VAL A 25 13.62 3.95 32.32
CA VAL A 25 12.53 3.74 33.26
C VAL A 25 13.15 3.58 34.64
N PRO A 26 13.00 4.55 35.55
CA PRO A 26 13.52 4.44 36.91
C PRO A 26 12.71 3.47 37.77
N ASP A 27 13.36 2.89 38.78
CA ASP A 27 12.75 2.17 39.89
C ASP A 27 12.27 3.14 41.00
N GLU A 28 11.80 2.59 42.13
CA GLU A 28 11.34 3.38 43.28
C GLU A 28 12.45 4.22 43.94
N ASN A 29 13.72 3.88 43.70
CA ASN A 29 14.89 4.59 44.22
C ASN A 29 15.47 5.58 43.21
N GLY A 30 14.92 5.66 41.99
CA GLY A 30 15.42 6.49 40.90
C GLY A 30 16.59 5.87 40.12
N GLU A 31 16.88 4.58 40.32
CA GLU A 31 17.88 3.83 39.55
C GLU A 31 17.26 3.24 38.28
N THR A 32 18.04 3.10 37.21
CA THR A 32 17.59 2.50 35.95
C THR A 32 17.09 1.07 36.17
N LYS A 33 15.77 0.88 36.04
CA LYS A 33 15.12 -0.43 36.06
C LYS A 33 15.19 -1.10 34.68
N ALA A 34 14.88 -0.33 33.65
CA ALA A 34 14.84 -0.80 32.27
C ALA A 34 15.14 0.36 31.32
N GLN A 35 15.85 0.07 30.24
CA GLN A 35 16.18 1.07 29.22
C GLN A 35 16.10 0.47 27.82
N GLY A 36 15.79 1.29 26.84
CA GLY A 36 15.77 0.87 25.44
C GLY A 36 15.88 2.04 24.47
N PRO A 37 16.38 1.82 23.25
CA PRO A 37 16.36 2.84 22.21
C PRO A 37 14.91 3.17 21.84
N VAL A 38 14.64 4.45 21.64
CA VAL A 38 13.32 4.95 21.27
C VAL A 38 13.40 5.85 20.03
N MET A 39 12.41 5.68 19.16
CA MET A 39 12.13 6.59 18.06
C MET A 39 11.01 7.53 18.51
N GLY A 40 11.35 8.80 18.67
CA GLY A 40 10.43 9.83 19.08
C GLY A 40 9.72 10.49 17.91
N LEU A 41 8.42 10.72 18.08
CA LEU A 41 7.58 11.49 17.18
C LEU A 41 6.89 12.59 18.00
N ALA A 42 7.34 13.83 17.85
CA ALA A 42 6.70 14.98 18.48
C ALA A 42 5.69 15.59 17.51
N VAL A 43 4.46 15.74 17.98
CA VAL A 43 3.34 16.31 17.23
C VAL A 43 2.53 17.22 18.14
N ASP A 44 1.75 18.13 17.57
CA ASP A 44 0.85 18.97 18.35
C ASP A 44 -0.29 18.09 18.91
N LEU A 45 -0.16 17.72 20.18
CA LEU A 45 -1.14 16.90 20.89
C LEU A 45 -2.07 17.74 21.73
N LEU A 46 -1.64 18.89 22.24
CA LEU A 46 -2.40 19.62 23.26
C LEU A 46 -3.37 20.67 22.68
N SER A 47 -3.14 21.18 21.47
CA SER A 47 -4.04 22.16 20.86
C SER A 47 -5.41 21.55 20.52
N GLU A 48 -6.50 22.21 20.94
CA GLU A 48 -7.88 21.72 20.72
C GLU A 48 -8.24 21.52 19.23
N GLU A 49 -7.68 22.35 18.35
CA GLU A 49 -7.90 22.28 16.90
C GLU A 49 -6.81 21.53 16.13
N SER A 50 -5.92 20.80 16.83
CA SER A 50 -4.81 20.11 16.16
C SER A 50 -5.32 19.07 15.15
N PRO A 51 -4.99 19.18 13.85
CA PRO A 51 -5.38 18.20 12.86
C PRO A 51 -4.61 16.87 13.03
N GLU A 52 -3.47 16.88 13.73
CA GLU A 52 -2.57 15.73 13.90
C GLU A 52 -3.25 14.56 14.61
N ARG A 53 -4.11 14.83 15.62
CA ARG A 53 -4.85 13.78 16.35
C ARG A 53 -5.71 12.92 15.40
N LYS A 54 -6.36 13.58 14.43
CA LYS A 54 -7.19 12.92 13.41
C LYS A 54 -6.32 12.28 12.33
N MET A 55 -5.30 13.00 11.85
CA MET A 55 -4.39 12.52 10.80
C MET A 55 -3.67 11.22 11.19
N LEU A 56 -3.19 11.14 12.42
CA LEU A 56 -2.52 9.95 12.97
C LEU A 56 -3.50 8.91 13.53
N ASN A 57 -4.81 9.21 13.50
CA ASN A 57 -5.87 8.35 14.03
C ASN A 57 -5.58 7.89 15.47
N LEU A 58 -5.04 8.80 16.31
CA LEU A 58 -4.51 8.45 17.63
C LEU A 58 -5.59 7.87 18.55
N GLU A 59 -6.83 8.35 18.45
CA GLU A 59 -7.96 7.87 19.26
C GLU A 59 -8.21 6.37 19.07
N ASN A 60 -8.13 5.87 17.83
CA ASN A 60 -8.30 4.45 17.52
C ASN A 60 -7.02 3.64 17.75
N ALA A 61 -5.87 4.30 17.80
CA ALA A 61 -4.58 3.66 18.03
C ALA A 61 -4.31 3.41 19.53
N VAL A 62 -4.99 4.10 20.45
CA VAL A 62 -4.84 3.88 21.90
C VAL A 62 -5.32 2.47 22.27
N VAL A 63 -4.43 1.70 22.90
CA VAL A 63 -4.72 0.35 23.42
C VAL A 63 -5.05 0.41 24.91
N ARG A 64 -4.31 1.21 25.68
CA ARG A 64 -4.47 1.38 27.13
C ARG A 64 -4.28 2.84 27.51
N GLY A 65 -5.00 3.30 28.52
CA GLY A 65 -4.86 4.67 29.07
C GLY A 65 -5.63 5.72 28.27
N ARG A 66 -5.05 6.91 28.14
CA ARG A 66 -5.66 8.07 27.47
C ARG A 66 -4.62 8.86 26.66
N LEU A 67 -5.09 9.79 25.84
CA LEU A 67 -4.23 10.77 25.18
C LEU A 67 -3.68 11.79 26.21
N PRO A 68 -2.50 12.41 25.94
CA PRO A 68 -1.97 13.51 26.72
C PRO A 68 -2.95 14.69 26.79
N GLU A 69 -3.17 15.20 27.99
CA GLU A 69 -4.02 16.35 28.30
C GLU A 69 -3.21 17.55 28.80
N LYS A 70 -1.98 17.32 29.25
CA LYS A 70 -1.10 18.34 29.84
C LYS A 70 0.34 18.13 29.38
N HIS A 71 1.14 19.19 29.49
CA HIS A 71 2.58 19.14 29.30
C HIS A 71 3.25 18.10 30.21
N GLY A 72 4.27 17.42 29.68
CA GLY A 72 5.01 16.36 30.35
C GLY A 72 4.32 14.99 30.34
N GLU A 73 3.20 14.85 29.63
CA GLU A 73 2.55 13.56 29.40
C GLU A 73 2.93 13.00 28.02
N MET A 74 3.09 11.68 27.94
CA MET A 74 3.49 11.01 26.70
C MET A 74 2.77 9.69 26.47
N LEU A 75 2.86 9.23 25.23
CA LEU A 75 2.42 7.92 24.77
C LEU A 75 3.62 7.10 24.32
N ILE A 76 3.56 5.79 24.52
CA ILE A 76 4.57 4.86 24.01
C ILE A 76 3.90 3.70 23.28
N SER A 77 4.60 3.06 22.36
CA SER A 77 4.04 1.90 21.68
C SER A 77 3.79 0.73 22.65
N ASP A 78 2.70 -0.01 22.44
CA ASP A 78 2.21 -1.01 23.40
C ASP A 78 3.19 -2.17 23.58
N GLU A 79 3.87 -2.59 22.52
CA GLU A 79 4.90 -3.64 22.58
C GLU A 79 6.13 -3.14 23.36
N PHE A 80 6.53 -1.89 23.15
CA PHE A 80 7.65 -1.27 23.86
C PHE A 80 7.37 -1.16 25.37
N ALA A 81 6.16 -0.71 25.73
CA ALA A 81 5.69 -0.64 27.11
C ALA A 81 5.72 -2.00 27.81
N ARG A 82 5.27 -3.07 27.14
CA ARG A 82 5.30 -4.44 27.68
C ARG A 82 6.72 -4.96 27.84
N ARG A 83 7.59 -4.70 26.86
CA ARG A 83 8.99 -5.14 26.87
C ARG A 83 9.77 -4.53 28.03
N LEU A 84 9.56 -3.25 28.31
CA LEU A 84 10.21 -2.53 29.42
C LEU A 84 9.43 -2.62 30.74
N ASN A 85 8.30 -3.33 30.76
CA ASN A 85 7.41 -3.47 31.92
C ASN A 85 7.02 -2.14 32.57
N VAL A 86 6.65 -1.17 31.72
CA VAL A 86 6.23 0.18 32.11
C VAL A 86 4.74 0.19 32.43
N GLN A 87 4.39 0.80 33.55
CA GLN A 87 3.00 0.98 33.96
C GLN A 87 2.50 2.38 33.61
N LEU A 88 1.19 2.51 33.40
CA LEU A 88 0.57 3.82 33.19
C LEU A 88 0.70 4.66 34.46
N GLY A 89 0.99 5.96 34.30
CA GLY A 89 1.29 6.89 35.38
C GLY A 89 2.74 6.87 35.85
N GLN A 90 3.58 5.96 35.33
CA GLN A 90 5.00 5.92 35.68
C GLN A 90 5.77 7.03 34.95
N SER A 91 6.73 7.65 35.64
CA SER A 91 7.68 8.57 35.03
C SER A 91 8.76 7.79 34.28
N ALA A 92 9.19 8.30 33.13
CA ALA A 92 10.33 7.81 32.38
C ALA A 92 11.12 8.98 31.80
N THR A 93 12.42 8.75 31.61
CA THR A 93 13.39 9.76 31.21
C THR A 93 13.77 9.55 29.76
N LEU A 94 13.58 10.57 28.93
CA LEU A 94 14.19 10.67 27.62
C LEU A 94 15.62 11.16 27.78
N ILE A 95 16.58 10.39 27.30
CA ILE A 95 17.99 10.79 27.21
C ILE A 95 18.34 10.91 25.73
N GLY A 96 18.53 12.14 25.26
CA GLY A 96 18.77 12.45 23.86
C GLY A 96 19.89 13.45 23.68
N SER A 97 19.93 14.06 22.51
CA SER A 97 20.86 15.13 22.18
C SER A 97 20.06 16.35 21.71
N THR A 98 20.42 17.51 22.24
CA THR A 98 19.93 18.81 21.78
C THR A 98 20.33 19.07 20.33
N MET A 99 19.75 20.07 19.68
CA MET A 99 20.14 20.49 18.33
C MET A 99 21.61 20.95 18.22
N TYR A 100 22.24 21.30 19.35
CA TYR A 100 23.64 21.71 19.43
C TYR A 100 24.59 20.55 19.79
N GLY A 101 24.08 19.33 19.92
CA GLY A 101 24.87 18.13 20.24
C GLY A 101 25.16 17.92 21.73
N ASN A 102 24.63 18.76 22.62
CA ASN A 102 24.72 18.53 24.07
C ASN A 102 23.77 17.41 24.50
N MET A 103 24.13 16.68 25.55
CA MET A 103 23.24 15.71 26.18
C MET A 103 22.03 16.42 26.80
N ALA A 104 20.84 15.94 26.48
CA ALA A 104 19.57 16.41 27.03
C ALA A 104 18.86 15.29 27.77
N THR A 105 18.24 15.62 28.90
CA THR A 105 17.38 14.70 29.65
C THR A 105 16.06 15.37 29.99
N ALA A 106 14.94 14.69 29.71
CA ALA A 106 13.61 15.19 30.04
C ALA A 106 12.73 14.07 30.61
N ASN A 107 12.01 14.39 31.68
CA ASN A 107 11.13 13.44 32.35
C ASN A 107 9.70 13.58 31.84
N PHE A 108 9.07 12.45 31.53
CA PHE A 108 7.71 12.37 31.03
C PHE A 108 6.92 11.32 31.80
N THR A 109 5.62 11.55 31.96
CA THR A 109 4.69 10.58 32.53
C THR A 109 4.01 9.79 31.41
N VAL A 110 4.09 8.45 31.47
CA VAL A 110 3.41 7.59 30.50
C VAL A 110 1.92 7.51 30.81
N VAL A 111 1.07 8.14 30.00
CA VAL A 111 -0.39 8.18 30.25
C VAL A 111 -1.19 7.21 29.38
N GLY A 112 -0.58 6.68 28.32
CA GLY A 112 -1.22 5.73 27.44
C GLY A 112 -0.25 4.94 26.56
N THR A 113 -0.75 3.86 25.98
CA THR A 113 -0.03 3.06 24.99
C THR A 113 -0.76 3.02 23.65
N LEU A 114 0.02 3.01 22.56
CA LEU A 114 -0.47 3.07 21.18
C LEU A 114 -0.11 1.80 20.40
N ARG A 115 -0.93 1.48 19.39
CA ARG A 115 -0.62 0.54 18.33
C ARG A 115 -0.98 1.16 16.97
N PHE A 116 0.02 1.44 16.17
CA PHE A 116 -0.13 2.02 14.84
C PHE A 116 -0.50 0.96 13.79
N GLY A 117 -0.21 -0.32 14.05
CA GLY A 117 -0.33 -1.37 13.03
C GLY A 117 0.76 -1.26 11.97
N ILE A 118 1.91 -0.70 12.37
CA ILE A 118 3.13 -0.58 11.58
C ILE A 118 4.23 -1.14 12.47
N ALA A 119 4.75 -2.33 12.14
CA ALA A 119 5.74 -3.03 12.96
C ALA A 119 6.96 -2.15 13.33
N ALA A 120 7.41 -1.28 12.44
CA ALA A 120 8.51 -0.35 12.72
C ALA A 120 8.19 0.62 13.86
N MET A 121 6.96 1.15 13.91
CA MET A 121 6.54 2.07 14.96
C MET A 121 6.18 1.33 16.26
N ASP A 122 5.53 0.17 16.15
CA ASP A 122 5.04 -0.55 17.32
C ASP A 122 6.16 -1.10 18.23
N ARG A 123 7.37 -1.32 17.70
CA ARG A 123 8.53 -1.84 18.45
C ARG A 123 9.21 -0.87 19.43
N GLY A 124 9.01 0.44 19.28
CA GLY A 124 9.78 1.42 20.05
C GLY A 124 9.51 2.87 19.69
N THR A 125 8.25 3.26 19.53
CA THR A 125 7.89 4.67 19.31
C THR A 125 7.45 5.33 20.60
N MET A 126 7.92 6.55 20.82
CA MET A 126 7.42 7.50 21.81
C MET A 126 6.73 8.64 21.08
N VAL A 127 5.54 9.03 21.54
CA VAL A 127 4.82 10.20 21.02
C VAL A 127 4.60 11.17 22.16
N ALA A 128 5.01 12.41 21.97
CA ALA A 128 4.89 13.49 22.95
C ALA A 128 4.46 14.78 22.26
N ASP A 129 4.03 15.76 23.05
CA ASP A 129 3.69 17.06 22.51
C ASP A 129 4.92 17.76 21.94
N ILE A 130 4.76 18.45 20.80
CA ILE A 130 5.85 19.14 20.13
C ILE A 130 6.50 20.21 21.02
N ALA A 131 5.73 20.95 21.83
CA ALA A 131 6.28 22.00 22.68
C ALA A 131 7.20 21.43 23.76
N ASP A 132 6.83 20.29 24.36
CA ASP A 132 7.64 19.64 25.39
C ASP A 132 8.97 19.13 24.84
N ILE A 133 8.94 18.58 23.61
CA ILE A 133 10.16 18.11 22.93
C ILE A 133 11.02 19.27 22.46
N GLN A 134 10.43 20.38 22.02
CA GLN A 134 11.17 21.59 21.70
C GLN A 134 11.94 22.10 22.91
N SER A 135 11.30 22.18 24.07
CA SER A 135 11.98 22.55 25.32
C SER A 135 13.02 21.52 25.76
N ALA A 136 12.78 20.22 25.55
CA ALA A 136 13.70 19.17 25.95
C ALA A 136 14.99 19.13 25.09
N LEU A 137 14.92 19.51 23.82
CA LEU A 137 16.02 19.36 22.84
C LEU A 137 16.63 20.70 22.39
N ASP A 138 16.34 21.79 23.09
CA ASP A 138 16.73 23.18 22.73
C ASP A 138 16.28 23.61 21.33
N MET A 139 15.10 23.17 20.89
CA MET A 139 14.52 23.46 19.57
C MET A 139 13.41 24.53 19.64
N GLU A 140 13.63 25.62 20.37
CA GLU A 140 12.67 26.72 20.46
C GLU A 140 12.36 27.30 19.06
N ASP A 141 11.08 27.38 18.71
CA ASP A 141 10.57 27.82 17.41
C ASP A 141 11.16 27.04 16.19
N ALA A 142 11.61 25.80 16.41
CA ALA A 142 12.18 24.96 15.38
C ALA A 142 11.36 23.68 15.17
N ALA A 143 11.35 23.17 13.94
CA ALA A 143 10.75 21.89 13.58
C ALA A 143 11.75 21.04 12.81
N GLY A 144 11.67 19.72 12.96
CA GLY A 144 12.50 18.79 12.19
C GLY A 144 11.97 18.62 10.76
N GLU A 145 10.65 18.68 10.59
CA GLU A 145 9.98 18.68 9.30
C GLU A 145 8.69 19.51 9.38
N ILE A 146 8.33 20.16 8.25
CA ILE A 146 7.03 20.81 8.08
C ILE A 146 6.28 20.00 7.03
N LEU A 147 5.20 19.35 7.45
CA LEU A 147 4.36 18.59 6.55
C LEU A 147 3.23 19.45 6.01
N VAL A 148 2.87 19.19 4.76
CA VAL A 148 1.85 19.92 4.03
C VAL A 148 0.79 18.94 3.57
N PHE A 149 -0.46 19.22 3.92
CA PHE A 149 -1.61 18.37 3.60
C PHE A 149 -2.67 19.16 2.84
N PHE A 150 -3.40 18.47 1.97
CA PHE A 150 -4.64 19.01 1.40
C PHE A 150 -5.75 19.03 2.46
N ASN A 151 -6.66 19.99 2.37
CA ASN A 151 -7.79 20.14 3.30
C ASN A 151 -8.71 18.91 3.38
N ASP A 152 -8.80 18.11 2.32
CA ASP A 152 -9.59 16.89 2.26
C ASP A 152 -8.80 15.63 2.65
N TYR A 153 -7.52 15.77 3.02
CA TYR A 153 -6.60 14.69 3.38
C TYR A 153 -6.41 13.64 2.28
N VAL A 154 -6.79 13.94 1.03
CA VAL A 154 -6.59 13.05 -0.11
C VAL A 154 -5.32 13.46 -0.84
N TYR A 155 -4.33 12.57 -0.85
CA TYR A 155 -3.10 12.81 -1.60
C TYR A 155 -3.37 12.75 -3.11
N ARG A 156 -2.98 13.81 -3.83
CA ARG A 156 -3.03 13.91 -5.28
C ARG A 156 -1.62 14.24 -5.78
N GLU A 157 -1.02 13.27 -6.46
CA GLU A 157 0.40 13.32 -6.83
C GLU A 157 0.71 14.49 -7.77
N GLU A 158 -0.03 14.61 -8.89
CA GLU A 158 0.18 15.68 -9.87
C GLU A 158 0.02 17.08 -9.25
N GLU A 159 -0.99 17.30 -8.41
CA GLU A 159 -1.19 18.58 -7.72
C GLU A 159 -0.08 18.87 -6.71
N ALA A 160 0.38 17.86 -5.96
CA ALA A 160 1.44 18.01 -4.98
C ALA A 160 2.78 18.36 -5.64
N GLU A 161 3.08 17.78 -6.80
CA GLU A 161 4.28 18.11 -7.59
C GLU A 161 4.26 19.56 -8.07
N ILE A 162 3.13 20.02 -8.64
CA ILE A 162 2.98 21.40 -9.09
C ILE A 162 3.15 22.39 -7.92
N ILE A 163 2.59 22.08 -6.75
CA ILE A 163 2.73 22.91 -5.55
C ILE A 163 4.18 22.96 -5.09
N ALA A 164 4.87 21.82 -5.05
CA ALA A 164 6.28 21.74 -4.68
C ALA A 164 7.16 22.54 -5.63
N GLU A 165 6.96 22.42 -6.95
CA GLU A 165 7.68 23.21 -7.97
C GLU A 165 7.42 24.71 -7.80
N THR A 166 6.15 25.10 -7.58
CA THR A 166 5.77 26.51 -7.39
C THR A 166 6.39 27.10 -6.12
N PHE A 167 6.42 26.33 -5.04
CA PHE A 167 7.06 26.72 -3.79
C PHE A 167 8.57 26.90 -4.00
N ASN A 168 9.23 25.90 -4.59
CA ASN A 168 10.68 25.92 -4.80
C ASN A 168 11.10 27.07 -5.72
N ALA A 169 10.32 27.37 -6.78
CA ALA A 169 10.60 28.48 -7.67
C ALA A 169 10.54 29.88 -6.99
N LYS A 170 9.76 30.01 -5.90
CA LYS A 170 9.57 31.29 -5.19
C LYS A 170 10.46 31.42 -3.95
N TYR A 171 10.71 30.32 -3.25
CA TYR A 171 11.33 30.31 -1.92
C TYR A 171 12.67 29.58 -1.86
N SER A 172 13.00 28.76 -2.86
CA SER A 172 14.25 28.00 -2.88
C SER A 172 15.32 28.70 -3.72
N ASP A 173 16.56 28.67 -3.24
CA ASP A 173 17.75 29.12 -3.94
C ASP A 173 18.75 27.97 -3.95
N GLU A 174 19.14 27.52 -5.15
CA GLU A 174 20.09 26.41 -5.34
C GLU A 174 21.49 26.70 -4.76
N ASN A 175 21.82 27.97 -4.51
CA ASN A 175 23.12 28.37 -3.98
C ASN A 175 23.14 28.49 -2.45
N ASP A 176 21.98 28.37 -1.78
CA ASP A 176 21.87 28.41 -0.33
C ASP A 176 21.53 27.01 0.21
N GLU A 177 22.49 26.39 0.89
CA GLU A 177 22.35 25.06 1.49
C GLU A 177 21.21 24.99 2.53
N PHE A 178 20.84 26.12 3.13
CA PHE A 178 19.77 26.21 4.13
C PHE A 178 18.44 26.69 3.56
N SER A 179 18.36 26.83 2.23
CA SER A 179 17.15 27.25 1.57
C SER A 179 16.03 26.20 1.75
N PRO A 180 14.78 26.61 2.02
CA PRO A 180 13.69 25.66 2.17
C PRO A 180 13.42 24.97 0.84
N VAL A 181 13.28 23.64 0.88
CA VAL A 181 12.89 22.82 -0.26
C VAL A 181 11.64 22.04 0.11
N MET A 182 10.63 22.14 -0.74
CA MET A 182 9.43 21.31 -0.67
C MET A 182 9.59 20.10 -1.59
N ASN A 183 9.35 18.91 -1.06
CA ASN A 183 9.35 17.66 -1.78
C ASN A 183 7.96 17.02 -1.71
N SER A 184 7.53 16.37 -2.81
CA SER A 184 6.33 15.54 -2.79
C SER A 184 6.57 14.27 -1.97
N LEU A 185 5.50 13.61 -1.54
CA LEU A 185 5.63 12.37 -0.77
C LEU A 185 6.23 11.24 -1.61
N SER A 186 5.95 11.22 -2.91
CA SER A 186 6.52 10.24 -3.84
C SER A 186 8.03 10.42 -4.00
N SER A 187 8.54 11.65 -4.04
CA SER A 187 9.98 11.89 -4.22
C SER A 187 10.81 11.69 -2.94
N GLN A 188 10.18 11.55 -1.77
CA GLN A 188 10.89 11.45 -0.50
C GLN A 188 11.38 10.02 -0.20
N GLY A 189 12.62 9.91 0.30
CA GLY A 189 13.13 8.69 0.95
C GLY A 189 13.24 7.45 0.05
N GLY A 190 13.34 7.62 -1.28
CA GLY A 190 13.34 6.51 -2.23
C GLY A 190 11.98 5.81 -2.37
N MET A 191 10.90 6.47 -1.93
CA MET A 191 9.55 5.92 -2.01
C MET A 191 9.09 5.76 -3.46
N ALA A 192 9.33 6.73 -4.34
CA ALA A 192 9.08 6.62 -5.78
C ALA A 192 9.80 5.42 -6.40
N ASP A 193 11.09 5.23 -6.11
CA ASP A 193 11.86 4.10 -6.65
C ASP A 193 11.33 2.76 -6.14
N THR A 194 11.00 2.69 -4.84
CA THR A 194 10.45 1.49 -4.22
C THR A 194 9.07 1.16 -4.79
N MET A 195 8.18 2.14 -4.91
CA MET A 195 6.85 1.97 -5.48
C MET A 195 6.93 1.59 -6.96
N GLY A 196 7.77 2.26 -7.74
CA GLY A 196 8.01 1.94 -9.14
C GLY A 196 8.57 0.52 -9.33
N MET A 197 9.45 0.06 -8.44
CA MET A 197 9.95 -1.31 -8.44
C MET A 197 8.84 -2.32 -8.11
N VAL A 198 8.01 -2.04 -7.10
CA VAL A 198 6.88 -2.90 -6.73
C VAL A 198 5.86 -2.98 -7.86
N ASP A 199 5.48 -1.85 -8.46
CA ASP A 199 4.53 -1.79 -9.57
C ASP A 199 5.07 -2.52 -10.80
N SER A 200 6.36 -2.36 -11.11
CA SER A 200 7.01 -3.09 -12.20
C SER A 200 7.04 -4.59 -11.95
N ALA A 201 7.42 -5.02 -10.74
CA ALA A 201 7.44 -6.43 -10.36
C ALA A 201 6.04 -7.06 -10.39
N MET A 202 5.03 -6.35 -9.88
CA MET A 202 3.63 -6.75 -9.95
C MET A 202 3.15 -6.82 -11.41
N GLY A 203 3.51 -5.85 -12.24
CA GLY A 203 3.20 -5.85 -13.67
C GLY A 203 3.76 -7.07 -14.40
N VAL A 204 5.03 -7.43 -14.16
CA VAL A 204 5.66 -8.63 -14.71
C VAL A 204 4.97 -9.90 -14.20
N MET A 205 4.63 -9.97 -12.91
CA MET A 205 3.95 -11.11 -12.33
C MET A 205 2.55 -11.30 -12.94
N ILE A 206 1.76 -10.22 -13.05
CA ILE A 206 0.44 -10.23 -13.67
C ILE A 206 0.55 -10.63 -15.14
N PHE A 207 1.47 -10.03 -15.89
CA PHE A 207 1.68 -10.35 -17.30
C PHE A 207 2.06 -11.82 -17.51
N SER A 208 3.03 -12.33 -16.73
CA SER A 208 3.47 -13.73 -16.85
C SER A 208 2.34 -14.71 -16.50
N PHE A 209 1.56 -14.42 -15.45
CA PHE A 209 0.42 -15.24 -15.07
C PHE A 209 -0.66 -15.25 -16.17
N ILE A 210 -1.03 -14.08 -16.70
CA ILE A 210 -1.99 -13.97 -17.82
C ILE A 210 -1.47 -14.73 -19.04
N ALA A 211 -0.19 -14.58 -19.39
CA ALA A 211 0.40 -15.25 -20.54
C ALA A 211 0.34 -16.78 -20.40
N ILE A 212 0.76 -17.31 -19.24
CA ILE A 212 0.72 -18.75 -18.95
C ILE A 212 -0.73 -19.26 -19.02
N MET A 213 -1.65 -18.59 -18.34
CA MET A 213 -3.06 -19.00 -18.32
C MET A 213 -3.70 -18.91 -19.70
N SER A 214 -3.36 -17.89 -20.49
CA SER A 214 -3.84 -17.75 -21.87
C SER A 214 -3.36 -18.90 -22.75
N ILE A 215 -2.11 -19.35 -22.61
CA ILE A 215 -1.58 -20.51 -23.35
C ILE A 215 -2.31 -21.79 -22.94
N VAL A 216 -2.56 -21.99 -21.64
CA VAL A 216 -3.30 -23.15 -21.13
C VAL A 216 -4.72 -23.18 -21.71
N MET A 217 -5.43 -22.06 -21.65
CA MET A 217 -6.80 -21.94 -22.20
C MET A 217 -6.84 -22.08 -23.72
N TRP A 218 -5.85 -21.53 -24.41
CA TRP A 218 -5.68 -21.67 -25.85
C TRP A 218 -5.54 -23.15 -26.25
N ASN A 219 -4.69 -23.90 -25.56
CA ASN A 219 -4.49 -25.32 -25.80
C ASN A 219 -5.76 -26.15 -25.49
N ALA A 220 -6.48 -25.81 -24.41
CA ALA A 220 -7.75 -26.45 -24.09
C ALA A 220 -8.80 -26.25 -25.21
N GLY A 221 -8.91 -25.03 -25.73
CA GLY A 221 -9.78 -24.70 -26.86
C GLY A 221 -9.40 -25.44 -28.15
N LEU A 222 -8.10 -25.57 -28.41
CA LEU A 222 -7.57 -26.39 -29.52
C LEU A 222 -8.00 -27.85 -29.36
N VAL A 223 -7.57 -28.54 -28.28
CA VAL A 223 -7.85 -29.97 -28.09
C VAL A 223 -9.36 -30.27 -28.07
N GLY A 224 -10.17 -29.39 -27.48
CA GLY A 224 -11.63 -29.53 -27.47
C GLY A 224 -12.24 -29.61 -28.88
N SER A 225 -11.78 -28.74 -29.79
CA SER A 225 -12.21 -28.79 -31.19
C SER A 225 -11.64 -29.99 -31.96
N LEU A 226 -10.40 -30.42 -31.69
CA LEU A 226 -9.80 -31.58 -32.38
C LEU A 226 -10.57 -32.87 -32.07
N ARG A 227 -11.06 -33.06 -30.84
CA ARG A 227 -11.80 -34.27 -30.44
C ARG A 227 -13.13 -34.44 -31.19
N ARG A 228 -13.67 -33.38 -31.78
CA ARG A 228 -14.95 -33.38 -32.49
C ARG A 228 -14.82 -33.50 -34.00
N TYR A 229 -13.63 -33.88 -34.51
CA TYR A 229 -13.41 -34.01 -35.94
C TYR A 229 -14.30 -35.07 -36.61
N GLY A 230 -14.65 -36.15 -35.91
CA GLY A 230 -15.60 -37.14 -36.42
C GLY A 230 -16.97 -36.53 -36.74
N GLU A 231 -17.50 -35.71 -35.84
CA GLU A 231 -18.76 -34.99 -36.05
C GLU A 231 -18.69 -34.00 -37.21
N ILE A 232 -17.56 -33.28 -37.32
CA ILE A 232 -17.29 -32.31 -38.38
C ILE A 232 -17.27 -33.00 -39.76
N GLY A 233 -16.64 -34.17 -39.86
CA GLY A 233 -16.59 -34.96 -41.10
C GLY A 233 -17.97 -35.39 -41.59
N VAL A 234 -18.82 -35.85 -40.66
CA VAL A 234 -20.21 -36.26 -40.97
C VAL A 234 -21.05 -35.07 -41.43
N ARG A 235 -20.94 -33.90 -40.76
CA ARG A 235 -21.66 -32.68 -41.16
C ARG A 235 -21.27 -32.18 -42.56
N LEU A 236 -19.99 -32.23 -42.90
CA LEU A 236 -19.51 -31.89 -44.24
C LEU A 236 -20.01 -32.90 -45.29
N ALA A 237 -20.07 -34.20 -44.97
CA ALA A 237 -20.59 -35.23 -45.87
C ALA A 237 -22.10 -35.07 -46.13
N MET A 238 -22.86 -34.53 -45.18
CA MET A 238 -24.28 -34.16 -45.36
C MET A 238 -24.49 -32.86 -46.17
N GLY A 239 -23.41 -32.19 -46.60
CA GLY A 239 -23.47 -31.01 -47.46
C GLY A 239 -23.48 -29.66 -46.73
N GLU A 240 -23.17 -29.62 -45.43
CA GLU A 240 -23.04 -28.35 -44.71
C GLU A 240 -21.86 -27.51 -45.26
N SER A 241 -22.09 -26.21 -45.49
CA SER A 241 -21.02 -25.33 -45.99
C SER A 241 -19.94 -25.12 -44.92
N LYS A 242 -18.66 -25.15 -45.32
CA LYS A 242 -17.51 -24.94 -44.41
C LYS A 242 -17.61 -23.63 -43.61
N GLY A 243 -18.19 -22.58 -44.21
CA GLY A 243 -18.40 -21.28 -43.58
C GLY A 243 -19.45 -21.29 -42.47
N HIS A 244 -20.54 -22.03 -42.66
CA HIS A 244 -21.56 -22.19 -41.62
C HIS A 244 -20.99 -22.98 -40.43
N LEU A 245 -20.28 -24.07 -40.71
CA LEU A 245 -19.63 -24.89 -39.70
C LEU A 245 -18.61 -24.10 -38.85
N TYR A 246 -17.72 -23.34 -39.50
CA TYR A 246 -16.72 -22.52 -38.81
C TYR A 246 -17.34 -21.46 -37.90
N ARG A 247 -18.40 -20.77 -38.39
CA ARG A 247 -19.15 -19.80 -37.57
C ARG A 247 -19.82 -20.48 -36.39
N SER A 248 -20.44 -21.64 -36.58
CA SER A 248 -21.07 -22.41 -35.50
C SER A 248 -20.07 -22.78 -34.41
N MET A 249 -18.87 -23.22 -34.78
CA MET A 249 -17.81 -23.57 -33.82
C MET A 249 -17.32 -22.34 -33.04
N ILE A 250 -17.11 -21.22 -33.73
CA ILE A 250 -16.74 -19.97 -33.08
C ILE A 250 -17.82 -19.51 -32.10
N THR A 251 -19.09 -19.55 -32.49
CA THR A 251 -20.19 -19.11 -31.62
C THR A 251 -20.31 -19.99 -30.38
N GLU A 252 -20.10 -21.30 -30.52
CA GLU A 252 -20.09 -22.23 -29.39
C GLU A 252 -18.96 -21.90 -28.41
N SER A 253 -17.74 -21.72 -28.92
CA SER A 253 -16.59 -21.35 -28.09
C SER A 253 -16.71 -19.97 -27.47
N LEU A 254 -17.32 -19.02 -28.16
CA LEU A 254 -17.59 -17.69 -27.61
C LEU A 254 -18.59 -17.76 -26.46
N MET A 255 -19.63 -18.59 -26.57
CA MET A 255 -20.59 -18.81 -25.48
C MET A 255 -19.92 -19.49 -24.28
N ILE A 256 -19.14 -20.54 -24.51
CA ILE A 256 -18.40 -21.23 -23.44
C ILE A 256 -17.41 -20.26 -22.75
N GLY A 257 -16.66 -19.50 -23.54
CA GLY A 257 -15.74 -18.48 -23.04
C GLY A 257 -16.45 -17.38 -22.26
N ALA A 258 -17.59 -16.90 -22.75
CA ALA A 258 -18.37 -15.87 -22.07
C ALA A 258 -18.92 -16.36 -20.72
N VAL A 259 -19.53 -17.55 -20.69
CA VAL A 259 -20.04 -18.14 -19.43
C VAL A 259 -18.89 -18.40 -18.44
N GLY A 260 -17.77 -18.95 -18.92
CA GLY A 260 -16.58 -19.17 -18.12
C GLY A 260 -16.00 -17.88 -17.55
N SER A 261 -15.85 -16.84 -18.38
CA SER A 261 -15.36 -15.53 -17.95
C SER A 261 -16.31 -14.85 -16.96
N ILE A 262 -17.64 -14.95 -17.15
CA ILE A 262 -18.62 -14.40 -16.20
C ILE A 262 -18.48 -15.09 -14.83
N ILE A 263 -18.48 -16.42 -14.79
CA ILE A 263 -18.38 -17.19 -13.54
C ILE A 263 -17.02 -16.96 -12.87
N GLY A 264 -15.93 -17.02 -13.64
CA GLY A 264 -14.58 -16.80 -13.14
C GLY A 264 -14.38 -15.40 -12.59
N THR A 265 -14.88 -14.38 -13.28
CA THR A 265 -14.85 -12.98 -12.81
C THR A 265 -15.68 -12.83 -11.53
N ALA A 266 -16.88 -13.39 -11.46
CA ALA A 266 -17.72 -13.32 -10.27
C ALA A 266 -17.04 -13.96 -9.04
N LEU A 267 -16.44 -15.15 -9.20
CA LEU A 267 -15.69 -15.81 -8.13
C LEU A 267 -14.43 -15.05 -7.73
N GLY A 268 -13.67 -14.56 -8.71
CA GLY A 268 -12.48 -13.74 -8.46
C GLY A 268 -12.82 -12.48 -7.69
N LEU A 269 -13.87 -11.76 -8.08
CA LEU A 269 -14.35 -10.56 -7.38
C LEU A 269 -14.85 -10.87 -5.98
N ALA A 270 -15.58 -11.97 -5.77
CA ALA A 270 -16.02 -12.37 -4.43
C ALA A 270 -14.82 -12.59 -3.49
N PHE A 271 -13.77 -13.25 -3.99
CA PHE A 271 -12.54 -13.46 -3.23
C PHE A 271 -11.74 -12.16 -3.02
N SER A 272 -11.59 -11.32 -4.05
CA SER A 272 -10.93 -10.01 -3.93
C SER A 272 -11.66 -9.09 -2.97
N TYR A 273 -13.00 -9.09 -2.97
CA TYR A 273 -13.81 -8.32 -2.03
C TYR A 273 -13.60 -8.80 -0.59
N TYR A 274 -13.56 -10.12 -0.38
CA TYR A 274 -13.22 -10.69 0.93
C TYR A 274 -11.84 -10.21 1.42
N LEU A 275 -10.84 -10.24 0.54
CA LEU A 275 -9.49 -9.74 0.84
C LEU A 275 -9.43 -8.22 1.00
N GLN A 276 -10.32 -7.46 0.37
CA GLN A 276 -10.42 -6.01 0.56
C GLN A 276 -10.93 -5.68 1.97
N VAL A 277 -11.89 -6.45 2.50
CA VAL A 277 -12.48 -6.22 3.82
C VAL A 277 -11.60 -6.77 4.94
N LYS A 278 -11.09 -8.01 4.83
CA LYS A 278 -10.29 -8.64 5.88
C LYS A 278 -8.81 -8.28 5.79
N GLY A 279 -8.29 -8.09 4.59
CA GLY A 279 -6.87 -7.95 4.35
C GLY A 279 -6.07 -9.21 4.69
N ILE A 280 -4.78 -9.17 4.38
CA ILE A 280 -3.80 -10.18 4.75
C ILE A 280 -2.83 -9.52 5.72
N ASN A 281 -2.74 -10.04 6.95
CA ASN A 281 -1.76 -9.58 7.91
C ASN A 281 -0.39 -10.17 7.59
N ILE A 282 0.55 -9.30 7.25
CA ILE A 282 1.95 -9.59 6.96
C ILE A 282 2.90 -9.08 8.06
N GLY A 283 2.38 -8.59 9.18
CA GLY A 283 3.18 -8.01 10.26
C GLY A 283 4.26 -8.97 10.79
N SER A 284 3.98 -10.28 10.81
CA SER A 284 4.97 -11.30 11.19
C SER A 284 6.15 -11.41 10.21
N MET A 285 5.94 -11.13 8.93
CA MET A 285 6.98 -11.11 7.90
C MET A 285 7.76 -9.78 7.91
N MET A 286 7.14 -8.72 8.44
CA MET A 286 7.69 -7.36 8.48
C MET A 286 8.40 -7.00 9.79
N GLN A 287 8.60 -7.96 10.69
CA GLN A 287 9.19 -7.73 12.02
C GLN A 287 10.56 -7.02 11.98
N ASN A 288 11.32 -7.17 10.91
CA ASN A 288 12.64 -6.54 10.72
C ASN A 288 12.64 -5.43 9.66
N ALA A 289 11.48 -5.10 9.08
CA ALA A 289 11.39 -4.04 8.10
C ALA A 289 11.52 -2.67 8.79
N SER A 290 12.29 -1.77 8.18
CA SER A 290 12.35 -0.35 8.54
C SER A 290 11.27 0.48 7.86
N MET A 291 10.54 -0.11 6.91
CA MET A 291 9.57 0.60 6.09
C MET A 291 8.27 0.84 6.87
N MET A 292 7.75 2.08 6.80
CA MET A 292 6.49 2.48 7.42
C MET A 292 5.29 2.04 6.57
N ILE A 293 5.09 0.73 6.43
CA ILE A 293 3.93 0.14 5.75
C ILE A 293 3.01 -0.48 6.81
N ASN A 294 1.69 -0.37 6.57
CA ASN A 294 0.70 -1.04 7.40
C ASN A 294 0.86 -2.57 7.35
N ASP A 295 0.74 -3.23 8.50
CA ASP A 295 0.87 -4.68 8.63
C ASP A 295 -0.22 -5.45 7.87
N VAL A 296 -1.31 -4.80 7.44
CA VAL A 296 -2.41 -5.43 6.71
C VAL A 296 -2.47 -4.91 5.27
N ILE A 297 -2.15 -5.79 4.32
CA ILE A 297 -2.34 -5.53 2.88
C ILE A 297 -3.79 -5.84 2.51
N ARG A 298 -4.47 -4.89 1.84
CA ARG A 298 -5.83 -5.06 1.35
C ARG A 298 -5.85 -5.10 -0.17
N ALA A 299 -6.73 -5.95 -0.72
CA ALA A 299 -6.98 -5.94 -2.16
C ALA A 299 -7.71 -4.65 -2.56
N LYS A 300 -7.33 -4.07 -3.71
CA LYS A 300 -8.04 -2.94 -4.33
C LYS A 300 -8.60 -3.40 -5.67
N VAL A 301 -9.91 -3.51 -5.77
CA VAL A 301 -10.58 -3.83 -7.04
C VAL A 301 -10.67 -2.54 -7.86
N THR A 302 -10.01 -2.50 -9.00
CA THR A 302 -10.11 -1.37 -9.95
C THR A 302 -10.94 -1.78 -11.17
N PRO A 303 -11.51 -0.83 -11.92
CA PRO A 303 -12.20 -1.13 -13.18
C PRO A 303 -11.30 -1.91 -14.16
N PHE A 304 -9.99 -1.66 -14.14
CA PHE A 304 -9.03 -2.37 -14.97
C PHE A 304 -8.86 -3.85 -14.57
N SER A 305 -9.09 -4.21 -13.31
CA SER A 305 -9.11 -5.61 -12.86
C SER A 305 -10.16 -6.44 -13.60
N PHE A 306 -11.30 -5.85 -13.99
CA PHE A 306 -12.34 -6.53 -14.78
C PHE A 306 -11.84 -6.85 -16.18
N VAL A 307 -11.14 -5.91 -16.80
CA VAL A 307 -10.56 -6.06 -18.14
C VAL A 307 -9.54 -7.20 -18.14
N ILE A 308 -8.64 -7.21 -17.15
CA ILE A 308 -7.61 -8.24 -16.98
C ILE A 308 -8.24 -9.62 -16.71
N GLY A 309 -9.31 -9.70 -15.92
CA GLY A 309 -9.96 -10.98 -15.62
C GLY A 309 -10.79 -11.54 -16.78
N PHE A 310 -11.50 -10.68 -17.50
CA PHE A 310 -12.51 -11.09 -18.47
C PHE A 310 -11.95 -11.32 -19.88
N ILE A 311 -11.12 -10.38 -20.37
CA ILE A 311 -10.70 -10.35 -21.78
C ILE A 311 -9.74 -11.49 -22.13
N PRO A 312 -8.64 -11.75 -21.39
CA PRO A 312 -7.72 -12.82 -21.75
C PRO A 312 -8.39 -14.19 -21.77
N GLY A 313 -9.29 -14.45 -20.83
CA GLY A 313 -10.05 -15.71 -20.79
C GLY A 313 -10.93 -15.91 -22.02
N LEU A 314 -11.67 -14.88 -22.42
CA LEU A 314 -12.52 -14.92 -23.62
C LEU A 314 -11.68 -15.08 -24.90
N LEU A 315 -10.62 -14.27 -25.03
CA LEU A 315 -9.76 -14.26 -26.20
C LEU A 315 -8.98 -15.57 -26.37
N ALA A 316 -8.43 -16.14 -25.30
CA ALA A 316 -7.64 -17.36 -25.37
C ALA A 316 -8.46 -18.54 -25.90
N THR A 317 -9.67 -18.74 -25.39
CA THR A 317 -10.58 -19.81 -25.86
C THR A 317 -11.02 -19.57 -27.30
N PHE A 318 -11.41 -18.33 -27.64
CA PHE A 318 -11.79 -17.96 -29.01
C PHE A 318 -10.67 -18.20 -30.02
N LEU A 319 -9.44 -17.76 -29.71
CA LEU A 319 -8.27 -17.95 -30.58
C LEU A 319 -7.92 -19.44 -30.74
N GLY A 320 -8.09 -20.23 -29.68
CA GLY A 320 -7.83 -21.68 -29.71
C GLY A 320 -8.74 -22.38 -30.71
N THR A 321 -10.04 -22.16 -30.60
CA THR A 321 -11.00 -22.73 -31.55
C THR A 321 -10.84 -22.16 -32.95
N SER A 322 -10.55 -20.86 -33.09
CA SER A 322 -10.35 -20.22 -34.39
C SER A 322 -9.20 -20.84 -35.18
N ILE A 323 -8.08 -21.14 -34.52
CA ILE A 323 -6.91 -21.77 -35.16
C ILE A 323 -7.22 -23.21 -35.58
N SER A 324 -7.87 -24.00 -34.73
CA SER A 324 -8.28 -25.36 -35.11
C SER A 324 -9.30 -25.38 -36.25
N GLY A 325 -10.22 -24.42 -36.26
CA GLY A 325 -11.22 -24.26 -37.32
C GLY A 325 -10.60 -23.94 -38.69
N ILE A 326 -9.47 -23.23 -38.74
CA ILE A 326 -8.72 -23.00 -39.99
C ILE A 326 -8.14 -24.33 -40.53
N GLY A 327 -7.79 -25.28 -39.65
CA GLY A 327 -7.37 -26.62 -40.03
C GLY A 327 -8.41 -27.37 -40.89
N ILE A 328 -9.69 -27.12 -40.65
CA ILE A 328 -10.82 -27.71 -41.40
C ILE A 328 -10.86 -27.20 -42.85
N TYR A 329 -10.45 -25.96 -43.08
CA TYR A 329 -10.39 -25.40 -44.45
C TYR A 329 -9.22 -25.94 -45.26
N LYS A 330 -8.09 -26.23 -44.61
CA LYS A 330 -6.85 -26.66 -45.28
C LYS A 330 -6.78 -28.17 -45.54
N ARG A 331 -7.53 -29.01 -44.82
CA ARG A 331 -7.52 -30.48 -45.01
C ARG A 331 -8.61 -30.96 -45.97
N GLN A 332 -8.29 -31.96 -46.81
CA GLN A 332 -9.26 -32.60 -47.70
C GLN A 332 -10.24 -33.48 -46.91
N THR A 333 -11.52 -33.47 -47.27
CA THR A 333 -12.60 -34.25 -46.62
C THR A 333 -12.32 -35.75 -46.59
N SER A 334 -11.59 -36.27 -47.57
CA SER A 334 -11.14 -37.67 -47.64
C SER A 334 -10.14 -38.07 -46.53
N GLN A 335 -9.34 -37.13 -46.02
CA GLN A 335 -8.39 -37.40 -44.94
C GLN A 335 -9.07 -37.40 -43.56
N LEU A 336 -10.09 -36.55 -43.37
CA LEU A 336 -10.89 -36.50 -42.14
C LEU A 336 -11.66 -37.82 -41.91
N MET A 337 -12.12 -38.47 -42.98
CA MET A 337 -12.80 -39.78 -42.89
C MET A 337 -11.84 -40.93 -42.54
N LYS A 338 -10.56 -40.81 -42.89
CA LYS A 338 -9.56 -41.87 -42.63
C LYS A 338 -9.14 -41.93 -41.15
N GLU A 339 -9.32 -40.84 -40.40
CA GLU A 339 -9.09 -40.80 -38.94
C GLU A 339 -10.25 -41.42 -38.14
N LEU A 340 -11.40 -41.74 -38.76
CA LEU A 340 -12.53 -42.45 -38.13
C LEU A 340 -12.40 -44.00 -38.19
N GLU A 341 -11.44 -44.52 -38.96
CA GLU A 341 -11.23 -45.96 -39.18
C GLU A 341 -10.31 -46.65 -38.15
N VAL A 342 -9.93 -45.96 -37.06
CA VAL A 342 -9.07 -46.52 -35.99
C VAL A 342 -9.82 -46.67 -34.67
#